data_AF-A0A0A3J1I5-F1
#
_entry.id   AF-A0A0A3J1I5-F1
#
_cell.length_a   1.000
_cell.length_b   1.000
_cell.length_c   1.000
_cell.angle_alpha   90.00
_cell.angle_beta   90.00
_cell.angle_gamma   90.00
#
_symmetry.space_group_name_H-M   'P 1'
#
loop_
_entity.id
_entity.type
_entity.pdbx_description
1 polymer ?
#
loop_
_entity_poly.entity_id
_entity_poly.type
_entity_poly.pdbx_seq_one_letter_code
_entity_poly.pdbx_strand_id
1 'polypeptide(L)'
;MSGEVKMVYADVEEQLGVMENATTSLNPTAEPAIEGNTLDVVTKLNELALELDRILISYQTVLLKNIETTRNSVQYMREQDQSISTNISGAATGPRRLMY
;
A
#
# COMPACT_ATOMS: atom_id res chain seq x y z
N MET A 1 -3.15 -6.60 25.63
CA MET A 1 -4.30 -6.19 24.78
C MET A 1 -4.20 -6.97 23.49
N SER A 2 -4.91 -8.10 23.39
CA SER A 2 -5.11 -8.77 22.11
C SER A 2 -6.35 -8.15 21.51
N GLY A 3 -6.18 -7.19 20.60
CA GLY A 3 -7.30 -6.59 19.88
C GLY A 3 -7.70 -7.54 18.76
N GLU A 4 -8.97 -7.95 18.72
CA GLU A 4 -9.50 -8.62 17.53
C GLU A 4 -9.40 -7.68 16.33
N VAL A 5 -8.89 -8.20 15.22
CA VAL A 5 -8.78 -7.46 13.97
C VAL A 5 -10.07 -7.64 13.19
N LYS A 6 -10.90 -6.59 13.15
CA LYS A 6 -12.07 -6.53 12.27
C LYS A 6 -11.68 -5.89 10.94
N MET A 7 -11.89 -6.59 9.83
CA MET A 7 -11.59 -6.09 8.49
C MET A 7 -12.86 -6.02 7.64
N VAL A 8 -13.06 -4.89 6.97
CA VAL A 8 -14.04 -4.75 5.87
C VAL A 8 -13.24 -4.70 4.58
N TYR A 9 -13.16 -5.85 3.90
CA TYR A 9 -12.24 -6.02 2.77
C TYR A 9 -12.45 -5.00 1.63
N ALA A 10 -13.72 -4.69 1.31
CA ALA A 10 -14.07 -3.74 0.26
C ALA A 10 -13.54 -2.33 0.57
N ASP A 11 -13.74 -1.84 1.78
CA ASP A 11 -13.28 -0.52 2.22
C ASP A 11 -11.76 -0.42 2.12
N VAL A 12 -11.03 -1.48 2.50
CA VAL A 12 -9.56 -1.49 2.42
C VAL A 12 -9.09 -1.49 0.95
N GLU A 13 -9.71 -2.29 0.09
CA GLU A 13 -9.37 -2.31 -1.35
C GLU A 13 -9.65 -0.96 -2.03
N GLU A 14 -10.76 -0.31 -1.69
CA GLU A 14 -11.10 1.02 -2.19
C GLU A 14 -10.04 2.04 -1.80
N GLN A 15 -9.67 2.10 -0.51
CA GLN A 15 -8.67 3.05 -0.02
C GLN A 15 -7.28 2.78 -0.61
N LEU A 16 -6.90 1.51 -0.79
CA LEU A 16 -5.66 1.16 -1.48
C LEU A 16 -5.67 1.62 -2.95
N GLY A 17 -6.81 1.54 -3.63
CA GLY A 17 -6.97 2.05 -4.99
C GLY A 17 -6.83 3.58 -5.06
N VAL A 18 -7.42 4.31 -4.10
CA VAL A 18 -7.24 5.78 -4.00
C VAL A 18 -5.77 6.13 -3.79
N MET A 19 -5.07 5.42 -2.89
CA MET A 19 -3.66 5.63 -2.63
C MET A 19 -2.78 5.33 -3.85
N GLU A 20 -3.08 4.26 -4.59
CA GLU A 20 -2.34 3.89 -5.81
C GLU A 20 -2.51 4.96 -6.89
N ASN A 21 -3.74 5.45 -7.11
CA ASN A 21 -4.00 6.53 -8.05
C ASN A 21 -3.29 7.83 -7.67
N ALA A 22 -3.33 8.20 -6.39
CA ALA A 22 -2.62 9.40 -5.90
C ALA A 22 -1.10 9.25 -6.05
N THR A 23 -0.57 8.07 -5.75
CA THR A 23 0.87 7.77 -5.83
C THR A 23 1.37 7.76 -7.27
N THR A 24 0.60 7.20 -8.20
CA THR A 24 0.96 7.18 -9.64
C THR A 24 0.77 8.55 -10.31
N SER A 25 -0.08 9.41 -9.75
CA SER A 25 -0.25 10.79 -10.21
C SER A 25 0.87 11.73 -9.78
N LEU A 26 1.70 11.33 -8.80
CA LEU A 26 2.95 12.05 -8.51
C LEU A 26 3.87 11.94 -9.73
N ASN A 27 4.26 13.09 -10.28
CA ASN A 27 5.23 13.20 -11.36
C ASN A 27 6.46 13.97 -10.85
N PRO A 28 7.44 13.28 -10.23
CA PRO A 28 8.70 13.89 -9.86
C PRO A 28 9.40 14.37 -11.13
N THR A 29 9.65 15.67 -11.22
CA THR A 29 10.44 16.23 -12.30
C THR A 29 11.17 17.43 -11.74
N ALA A 30 12.50 17.34 -11.66
CA ALA A 30 13.34 18.50 -11.36
C ALA A 30 13.12 19.61 -12.39
N GLU A 31 13.09 20.86 -11.94
CA GLU A 31 13.14 21.98 -12.88
C GLU A 31 14.47 21.97 -13.66
N PRO A 32 14.48 22.52 -14.89
CA PRO A 32 15.70 22.68 -15.66
C PRO A 32 16.76 23.44 -14.86
N ALA A 33 18.03 23.06 -15.05
CA ALA A 33 19.13 23.75 -14.40
C ALA A 33 19.17 25.23 -14.80
N ILE A 34 19.46 26.10 -13.83
CA ILE A 34 19.72 27.51 -14.10
C ILE A 34 21.13 27.62 -14.71
N GLU A 35 21.20 28.03 -15.97
CA GLU A 35 22.45 28.14 -16.73
C GLU A 35 22.99 29.59 -16.78
N GLY A 36 24.28 29.74 -17.06
CA GLY A 36 24.91 31.05 -17.29
C GLY A 36 25.20 31.90 -16.04
N ASN A 37 24.86 31.40 -14.84
CA ASN A 37 25.14 32.05 -13.57
C ASN A 37 26.13 31.20 -12.74
N THR A 38 27.21 31.82 -12.28
CA THR A 38 28.31 31.16 -11.54
C THR A 38 28.28 31.42 -10.04
N LEU A 39 27.21 32.01 -9.51
CA LEU A 39 27.04 32.20 -8.08
C LEU A 39 26.82 30.86 -7.39
N ASP A 40 27.47 30.64 -6.24
CA ASP A 40 27.33 29.41 -5.44
C ASP A 40 25.87 29.11 -5.06
N VAL A 41 25.06 30.16 -4.86
CA VAL A 41 23.62 30.01 -4.58
C VAL A 41 22.91 29.30 -5.73
N VAL A 42 23.27 29.58 -6.99
CA VAL A 42 22.68 28.92 -8.15
C VAL A 42 23.08 27.45 -8.21
N THR A 43 24.34 27.14 -7.93
CA THR A 43 24.80 25.75 -7.79
C THR A 43 23.98 25.02 -6.73
N LYS A 44 23.75 25.63 -5.57
CA LYS A 44 22.96 25.05 -4.48
C LYS A 44 21.49 24.85 -4.83
N LEU A 45 20.89 25.76 -5.60
CA LEU A 45 19.51 25.61 -6.07
C LEU A 45 19.38 24.46 -7.08
N ASN A 46 20.34 24.32 -8.00
CA ASN A 46 20.38 23.21 -8.94
C ASN A 46 20.58 21.86 -8.22
N GLU A 47 21.48 21.80 -7.22
CA GLU A 47 21.64 20.61 -6.36
C GLU A 47 20.35 20.26 -5.61
N LEU A 48 19.71 21.26 -4.99
CA LEU A 48 18.45 21.08 -4.26
C LEU A 48 17.33 20.55 -5.15
N ALA A 49 17.19 21.08 -6.38
CA ALA A 49 16.18 20.60 -7.33
C ALA A 49 16.36 19.11 -7.64
N LEU A 50 17.61 18.65 -7.83
CA LEU A 50 17.93 17.24 -8.05
C LEU A 50 17.69 16.38 -6.81
N GLU A 51 17.97 16.89 -5.62
CA GLU A 51 17.72 16.17 -4.37
C GLU A 51 16.21 16.00 -4.11
N LEU A 52 15.42 17.03 -4.35
CA LEU A 52 13.96 16.98 -4.21
C LEU A 52 13.34 15.96 -5.17
N ASP A 53 13.80 15.93 -6.42
CA ASP A 53 13.38 14.93 -7.40
C ASP A 53 13.68 13.50 -6.93
N ARG A 54 14.91 13.25 -6.45
CA ARG A 54 15.30 11.95 -5.89
C ARG A 54 14.46 11.55 -4.68
N ILE A 55 14.17 12.49 -3.78
CA ILE A 55 13.34 12.25 -2.59
C ILE A 55 11.92 11.86 -3.01
N LEU A 56 11.34 12.58 -3.98
CA LEU A 56 10.00 12.29 -4.48
C LEU A 56 9.91 10.91 -5.17
N ILE A 57 10.90 10.56 -6.00
CA ILE A 57 10.99 9.21 -6.62
C ILE A 57 11.09 8.12 -5.55
N SER A 58 11.95 8.32 -4.55
CA SER A 58 12.12 7.37 -3.45
C SER A 58 10.82 7.21 -2.65
N TYR A 59 10.15 8.32 -2.34
CA TYR A 59 8.88 8.31 -1.63
C TYR A 59 7.78 7.58 -2.41
N GLN A 60 7.65 7.86 -3.71
CA GLN A 60 6.72 7.16 -4.60
C GLN A 60 6.98 5.65 -4.60
N THR A 61 8.24 5.24 -4.71
CA THR A 61 8.64 3.83 -4.69
C THR A 61 8.25 3.13 -3.39
N VAL A 62 8.50 3.77 -2.24
CA VAL A 62 8.14 3.23 -0.92
C VAL A 62 6.61 3.14 -0.76
N LEU A 63 5.87 4.15 -1.22
CA LEU A 63 4.41 4.13 -1.18
C LEU A 63 3.83 2.98 -2.01
N LEU A 64 4.29 2.80 -3.25
CA LEU A 64 3.84 1.69 -4.11
C LEU A 64 4.10 0.33 -3.46
N LYS A 65 5.30 0.14 -2.89
CA LYS A 65 5.65 -1.09 -2.18
C LYS A 65 4.75 -1.35 -0.96
N ASN A 66 4.42 -0.30 -0.21
CA ASN A 66 3.53 -0.41 0.95
C ASN A 66 2.10 -0.75 0.53
N ILE A 67 1.60 -0.15 -0.56
CA ILE A 67 0.28 -0.47 -1.13
C ILE A 67 0.23 -1.95 -1.53
N GLU A 68 1.23 -2.44 -2.27
CA GLU A 68 1.33 -3.84 -2.68
C GLU A 68 1.39 -4.79 -1.48
N THR A 69 2.26 -4.49 -0.51
CA THR A 69 2.42 -5.32 0.71
C THR A 69 1.11 -5.39 1.51
N THR A 70 0.40 -4.26 1.61
CA THR A 70 -0.89 -4.20 2.31
C THR A 70 -1.95 -5.01 1.56
N ARG A 71 -2.02 -4.88 0.23
CA ARG A 71 -2.92 -5.65 -0.62
C ARG A 71 -2.71 -7.16 -0.45
N ASN A 72 -1.45 -7.61 -0.45
CA ASN A 72 -1.10 -9.01 -0.22
C ASN A 72 -1.51 -9.48 1.18
N SER A 73 -1.36 -8.64 2.20
CA SER A 73 -1.76 -8.96 3.57
C SER A 73 -3.29 -9.10 3.72
N VAL A 74 -4.04 -8.20 3.08
CA VAL A 74 -5.51 -8.23 3.05
C VAL A 74 -6.00 -9.49 2.32
N GLN A 75 -5.38 -9.82 1.18
CA GLN A 75 -5.71 -11.04 0.44
C GLN A 75 -5.41 -12.30 1.26
N TYR A 76 -4.27 -12.36 1.94
CA TYR A 76 -3.93 -13.45 2.85
C TYR A 76 -4.99 -13.60 3.96
N MET A 77 -5.42 -12.51 4.59
CA MET A 77 -6.49 -12.56 5.59
C MET A 77 -7.81 -13.10 5.02
N ARG A 78 -8.19 -12.67 3.81
CA ARG A 78 -9.40 -13.14 3.13
C ARG A 78 -9.35 -14.65 2.88
N GLU A 79 -8.22 -15.17 2.43
CA GLU A 79 -8.02 -16.61 2.19
C GLU A 79 -8.10 -17.41 3.50
N GLN A 80 -7.53 -16.88 4.59
CA GLN A 80 -7.60 -17.50 5.90
C GLN A 80 -9.04 -17.52 6.45
N ASP A 81 -9.80 -16.43 6.29
CA ASP A 81 -11.22 -16.38 6.67
C ASP A 81 -12.06 -17.40 5.88
N GLN A 82 -11.82 -17.54 4.58
CA GLN A 82 -12.47 -18.53 3.74
C GLN A 82 -12.13 -19.97 4.16
N SER A 83 -10.85 -20.24 4.45
CA SER A 83 -10.38 -21.53 4.95
C SER A 83 -11.03 -21.88 6.30
N ILE A 84 -11.12 -20.92 7.23
CA ILE A 84 -11.79 -21.13 8.52
C ILE A 84 -13.30 -21.40 8.32
N SER A 85 -13.96 -20.60 7.48
CA SER A 85 -15.40 -20.73 7.19
C SER A 85 -15.76 -22.10 6.58
N THR A 86 -14.95 -22.59 5.64
CA THR A 86 -15.15 -23.91 5.03
C THR A 86 -14.99 -25.04 6.06
N ASN A 87 -13.99 -24.95 6.95
CA ASN A 87 -13.78 -25.92 8.02
C ASN A 87 -14.93 -25.92 9.06
N ILE A 88 -15.43 -24.74 9.44
CA ILE A 88 -16.58 -24.61 10.36
C ILE A 88 -17.85 -25.19 9.72
N SER A 89 -18.11 -24.87 8.45
CA SER A 89 -19.27 -25.36 7.71
C SER A 89 -19.24 -26.89 7.57
N GLY A 90 -18.07 -27.46 7.27
CA GLY A 90 -17.88 -28.92 7.20
C GLY A 90 -18.11 -29.61 8.55
N ALA A 91 -17.66 -29.01 9.66
CA ALA A 91 -17.88 -29.53 11.01
C ALA A 91 -19.36 -29.50 11.44
N ALA A 92 -20.12 -28.48 11.02
CA ALA A 92 -21.54 -28.35 11.34
C ALA A 92 -22.43 -29.38 10.61
N THR A 93 -21.97 -29.95 9.49
CA THR A 93 -22.70 -30.96 8.70
C THR A 93 -22.40 -32.42 9.07
N GLY A 94 -21.60 -32.68 10.11
CA GLY A 94 -21.36 -34.04 10.63
C GLY A 94 -22.64 -34.71 11.18
N PRO A 95 -22.77 -36.04 11.12
CA PRO A 95 -24.04 -36.73 11.36
C PRO A 95 -24.59 -36.43 12.76
N ARG A 96 -25.81 -35.86 12.81
CA ARG A 96 -26.64 -35.82 14.02
C ARG A 96 -26.77 -37.25 14.53
N ARG A 97 -26.06 -37.58 15.61
CA ARG A 97 -26.34 -38.79 16.38
C ARG A 97 -27.77 -38.67 16.91
N LEU A 98 -28.70 -39.34 16.22
CA LEU A 98 -30.01 -39.67 16.76
C LEU A 98 -29.76 -40.57 17.98
N MET A 99 -29.87 -40.00 19.17
CA MET A 99 -29.97 -40.77 20.41
C MET A 99 -31.41 -41.27 20.52
N TYR A 100 -31.57 -42.59 20.40
CA TYR A 100 -32.73 -43.33 20.90
C TYR A 100 -32.63 -43.48 22.42
#